data_AF-A0A6P6VB84-F1
#
_entry.id   AF-A0A6P6VB84-F1
#
_cell.length_a   1.000
_cell.length_b   1.000
_cell.length_c   1.000
_cell.angle_alpha   90.00
_cell.angle_beta   90.00
_cell.angle_gamma   90.00
#
_symmetry.space_group_name_H-M   'P 1'
#
loop_
_entity.id
_entity.type
_entity.pdbx_description
1 polymer ?
#
loop_
_entity_poly.entity_id
_entity_poly.type
_entity_poly.pdbx_seq_one_letter_code
_entity_poly.pdbx_strand_id
1 'polypeptide(L)'
;MGISCHQVTALDLGACGVHPKRIEEIASMSDYVKPLMDFMASLSDEEKFALVGHSYGGLCISLAMQSFPRKISVAVFVSAYLPHFKEPPVVFIQEVVNENYLKRTPMEAVMGGKFTFDQGDGNLPNSVVLGSDYIAKMYQPCAIEDIELAKMLVRPHPFFIEDMAKESLLTEEKYGSIKRDFVLCEDDQVVGERISEVYDRT
;
A
#
# COMPACT_ATOMS: atom_id res chain seq x y z
N MET A 1 -8.31 15.93 25.84
CA MET A 1 -7.62 15.68 24.55
C MET A 1 -8.04 16.79 23.60
N GLY A 2 -7.10 17.64 23.18
CA GLY A 2 -7.39 18.69 22.20
C GLY A 2 -7.52 18.07 20.82
N ILE A 3 -8.62 18.36 20.12
CA ILE A 3 -8.78 18.02 18.71
C ILE A 3 -7.83 18.95 17.95
N SER A 4 -6.90 18.40 17.18
CA SER A 4 -5.99 19.22 16.38
C SER A 4 -6.77 19.85 15.22
N CYS A 5 -6.46 21.10 14.88
CA CYS A 5 -7.16 21.89 13.85
C CYS A 5 -6.71 21.50 12.42
N HIS A 6 -6.69 20.20 12.10
CA HIS A 6 -6.30 19.70 10.79
C HIS A 6 -7.52 19.15 10.04
N GLN A 7 -7.59 19.46 8.75
CA GLN A 7 -8.51 18.80 7.85
C GLN A 7 -7.93 17.45 7.44
N VAL A 8 -8.71 16.39 7.59
CA VAL A 8 -8.32 15.02 7.25
C VAL A 8 -9.30 14.47 6.23
N THR A 9 -8.79 13.84 5.18
CA THR A 9 -9.58 13.10 4.20
C THR A 9 -9.08 11.66 4.14
N ALA A 10 -9.95 10.70 4.45
CA ALA A 10 -9.68 9.28 4.28
C ALA A 10 -10.36 8.81 3.00
N LEU A 11 -9.57 8.30 2.04
CA LEU A 11 -10.06 7.92 0.72
C LEU A 11 -10.17 6.41 0.61
N ASP A 12 -11.27 5.94 0.03
CA ASP A 12 -11.38 4.59 -0.50
C ASP A 12 -10.80 4.56 -1.92
N LEU A 13 -9.76 3.73 -2.12
CA LEU A 13 -9.20 3.44 -3.43
C LEU A 13 -10.16 2.58 -4.28
N GLY A 14 -9.81 2.37 -5.54
CA GLY A 14 -10.60 1.54 -6.45
C GLY A 14 -10.84 0.15 -5.86
N ALA A 15 -12.11 -0.23 -5.73
CA ALA A 15 -12.55 -1.49 -5.12
C ALA A 15 -12.18 -1.71 -3.63
N CYS A 16 -11.78 -0.66 -2.91
CA CYS A 16 -11.62 -0.67 -1.46
C CYS A 16 -12.84 -0.09 -0.75
N GLY A 17 -13.01 -0.41 0.54
CA GLY A 17 -14.06 0.14 1.41
C GLY A 17 -15.44 0.15 0.74
N VAL A 18 -16.07 1.33 0.68
CA VAL A 18 -17.39 1.51 0.05
C VAL A 18 -17.33 1.91 -1.43
N HIS A 19 -16.14 1.89 -2.05
CA HIS A 19 -16.00 2.19 -3.47
C HIS A 19 -16.86 1.23 -4.32
N PRO A 20 -17.67 1.73 -5.28
CA PRO A 20 -18.71 0.94 -5.93
C PRO A 20 -18.17 -0.16 -6.86
N LYS A 21 -17.02 0.08 -7.49
CA LYS A 21 -16.38 -0.94 -8.35
C LYS A 21 -15.97 -2.16 -7.55
N ARG A 22 -16.10 -3.32 -8.16
CA ARG A 22 -15.51 -4.57 -7.66
C ARG A 22 -14.09 -4.76 -8.21
N ILE A 23 -13.36 -5.72 -7.66
CA ILE A 23 -11.97 -5.96 -8.04
C ILE A 23 -11.83 -6.36 -9.51
N GLU A 24 -12.82 -7.07 -10.05
CA GLU A 24 -12.82 -7.51 -11.45
C GLU A 24 -12.98 -6.35 -12.44
N GLU A 25 -13.36 -5.16 -11.96
CA GLU A 25 -13.51 -3.92 -12.73
C GLU A 25 -12.29 -2.99 -12.59
N ILE A 26 -11.26 -3.41 -11.83
CA ILE A 26 -10.01 -2.68 -11.66
C ILE A 26 -8.92 -3.42 -12.44
N ALA A 27 -8.61 -2.94 -13.64
CA ALA A 27 -7.72 -3.62 -14.57
C ALA A 27 -6.24 -3.24 -14.37
N SER A 28 -5.95 -2.18 -13.61
CA SER A 28 -4.61 -1.64 -13.47
C SER A 28 -4.41 -0.94 -12.12
N MET A 29 -3.15 -0.74 -11.74
CA MET A 29 -2.78 0.11 -10.63
C MET A 29 -3.29 1.54 -10.83
N SER A 30 -3.33 2.03 -12.08
CA SER A 30 -3.88 3.35 -12.40
C SER A 30 -5.36 3.45 -12.06
N ASP A 31 -6.15 2.40 -12.31
CA ASP A 31 -7.57 2.35 -11.93
C ASP A 31 -7.72 2.29 -10.41
N TYR A 32 -6.84 1.55 -9.74
CA TYR A 32 -6.83 1.39 -8.30
C TYR A 32 -6.55 2.71 -7.57
N VAL A 33 -5.53 3.46 -7.99
CA VAL A 33 -5.17 4.74 -7.36
C VAL A 33 -5.97 5.93 -7.88
N LYS A 34 -6.87 5.72 -8.85
CA LYS A 34 -7.64 6.79 -9.48
C LYS A 34 -8.34 7.72 -8.47
N PRO A 35 -9.00 7.23 -7.40
CA PRO A 35 -9.63 8.12 -6.42
C PRO A 35 -8.65 9.08 -5.74
N LEU A 36 -7.45 8.60 -5.41
CA LEU A 36 -6.37 9.44 -4.86
C LEU A 36 -5.88 10.47 -5.88
N MET A 37 -5.68 10.06 -7.14
CA MET A 37 -5.20 10.94 -8.19
C MET A 37 -6.21 12.04 -8.52
N ASP A 38 -7.49 11.69 -8.63
CA ASP A 38 -8.58 12.63 -8.88
C ASP A 38 -8.70 13.64 -7.73
N PHE A 39 -8.59 13.16 -6.49
CA PHE A 39 -8.59 14.02 -5.31
C PHE A 39 -7.42 15.01 -5.35
N MET A 40 -6.18 14.53 -5.55
CA MET A 40 -4.99 15.40 -5.62
C MET A 40 -5.06 16.41 -6.77
N ALA A 41 -5.64 16.04 -7.91
CA ALA A 41 -5.86 16.94 -9.04
C ALA A 41 -6.89 18.04 -8.73
N SER A 42 -7.86 17.77 -7.85
CA SER A 42 -8.89 18.74 -7.46
C SER A 42 -8.43 19.78 -6.43
N LEU A 43 -7.33 19.50 -5.72
CA LEU A 43 -6.79 20.39 -4.69
C LEU A 43 -6.15 21.64 -5.32
N SER A 44 -6.06 22.72 -4.55
CA SER A 44 -5.34 23.94 -4.96
C SER A 44 -3.86 23.68 -5.21
N ASP A 45 -3.25 24.42 -6.14
CA ASP A 45 -1.78 24.44 -6.32
C ASP A 45 -1.08 25.39 -5.32
N GLU A 46 -1.85 26.24 -4.63
CA GLU A 46 -1.33 27.21 -3.66
C GLU A 46 -1.12 26.61 -2.26
N GLU A 47 -1.76 25.47 -1.99
CA GLU A 47 -1.68 24.75 -0.72
C GLU A 47 -0.80 23.50 -0.87
N LYS A 48 -0.22 23.07 0.25
CA LYS A 48 0.51 21.81 0.34
C LYS A 48 -0.16 20.86 1.32
N PHE A 49 -0.11 19.59 0.99
CA PHE A 49 -0.78 18.53 1.72
C PHE A 49 0.24 17.53 2.29
N ALA A 50 -0.13 16.87 3.37
CA ALA A 50 0.59 15.71 3.87
C ALA A 50 -0.10 14.45 3.32
N LEU A 51 0.68 13.54 2.75
CA LEU A 51 0.18 12.21 2.37
C LEU A 51 0.55 11.22 3.46
N VAL A 52 -0.37 10.30 3.78
CA VAL A 52 -0.13 9.21 4.73
C VAL A 52 -0.51 7.91 4.05
N GLY A 53 0.46 7.00 3.89
CA GLY A 53 0.28 5.69 3.28
C GLY A 53 0.58 4.60 4.30
N HIS A 54 -0.36 3.68 4.51
CA HIS A 54 -0.20 2.52 5.38
C HIS A 54 -0.04 1.25 4.57
N SER A 55 0.88 0.36 4.97
CA SER A 55 1.12 -0.93 4.29
C SER A 55 1.29 -0.73 2.77
N TYR A 56 0.56 -1.47 1.95
CA TYR A 56 0.55 -1.33 0.49
C TYR A 56 0.18 0.08 -0.01
N GLY A 57 -0.52 0.87 0.81
CA GLY A 57 -0.81 2.28 0.55
C GLY A 57 0.44 3.15 0.34
N GLY A 58 1.60 2.72 0.83
CA GLY A 58 2.89 3.35 0.53
C GLY A 58 3.18 3.44 -0.97
N LEU A 59 2.92 2.37 -1.74
CA LEU A 59 3.05 2.40 -3.20
C LEU A 59 2.08 3.40 -3.84
N CYS A 60 0.87 3.51 -3.30
CA CYS A 60 -0.16 4.40 -3.83
C CYS A 60 0.23 5.86 -3.67
N ILE A 61 0.70 6.25 -2.48
CA ILE A 61 1.16 7.63 -2.24
C ILE A 61 2.44 7.93 -3.01
N SER A 62 3.31 6.95 -3.26
CA SER A 62 4.50 7.13 -4.12
C SER A 62 4.15 7.49 -5.56
N LEU A 63 3.06 6.94 -6.11
CA LEU A 63 2.57 7.36 -7.43
C LEU A 63 1.99 8.78 -7.38
N ALA A 64 1.29 9.16 -6.30
CA ALA A 64 0.79 10.52 -6.14
C ALA A 64 1.93 11.54 -5.99
N MET A 65 3.00 11.17 -5.27
CA MET A 65 4.26 11.89 -5.18
C MET A 65 4.90 12.12 -6.55
N GLN A 66 4.93 11.10 -7.40
CA GLN A 66 5.42 11.22 -8.76
C GLN A 66 4.58 12.17 -9.62
N SER A 67 3.26 12.12 -9.47
CA SER A 67 2.32 12.91 -10.29
C SER A 67 2.19 14.37 -9.83
N PHE A 68 2.21 14.62 -8.52
CA PHE A 68 1.90 15.92 -7.91
C PHE A 68 2.98 16.42 -6.94
N PRO A 69 4.28 16.42 -7.31
CA PRO A 69 5.36 16.69 -6.36
C PRO A 69 5.31 18.10 -5.74
N ARG A 70 4.68 19.06 -6.41
CA ARG A 70 4.57 20.44 -5.91
C ARG A 70 3.47 20.62 -4.86
N LYS A 71 2.46 19.75 -4.87
CA LYS A 71 1.31 19.79 -3.95
C LYS A 71 1.60 19.11 -2.61
N ILE A 72 2.72 18.40 -2.48
CA ILE A 72 3.00 17.55 -1.31
C ILE A 72 4.10 18.20 -0.48
N SER A 73 3.82 18.42 0.80
CA SER A 73 4.79 18.93 1.77
C SER A 73 5.63 17.80 2.38
N VAL A 74 4.97 16.69 2.71
CA VAL A 74 5.58 15.51 3.32
C VAL A 74 4.76 14.27 2.96
N ALA A 75 5.44 13.15 2.79
CA ALA A 75 4.85 11.84 2.66
C ALA A 75 5.23 10.99 3.87
N VAL A 76 4.23 10.51 4.61
CA VAL A 76 4.38 9.70 5.81
C VAL A 76 4.03 8.25 5.47
N PHE A 77 4.99 7.36 5.67
CA PHE A 77 4.85 5.93 5.42
C PHE A 77 4.71 5.22 6.77
N VAL A 78 3.58 4.55 7.02
CA VAL A 78 3.26 3.91 8.31
C VAL A 78 3.23 2.40 8.12
N SER A 79 4.21 1.66 8.65
CA SER A 79 4.35 0.22 8.38
C SER A 79 4.13 -0.11 6.89
N ALA A 80 4.72 0.71 6.01
CA ALA A 80 4.32 0.80 4.61
C ALA A 80 5.42 0.40 3.63
N TYR A 81 5.02 0.13 2.41
CA TYR A 81 5.94 -0.13 1.32
C TYR A 81 6.61 1.17 0.88
N LEU A 82 7.95 1.20 0.90
CA LEU A 82 8.73 2.38 0.53
C LEU A 82 9.64 2.07 -0.67
N PRO A 83 9.15 2.26 -1.92
CA PRO A 83 9.94 1.97 -3.11
C PRO A 83 11.10 2.97 -3.30
N HIS A 84 12.20 2.52 -3.91
CA HIS A 84 13.29 3.39 -4.35
C HIS A 84 13.05 3.86 -5.80
N PHE A 85 13.41 5.11 -6.13
CA PHE A 85 13.33 5.63 -7.50
C PHE A 85 14.35 5.05 -8.51
N LYS A 86 15.29 4.20 -8.09
CA LYS A 86 16.32 3.63 -8.96
C LYS A 86 15.92 2.26 -9.50
N GLU A 87 14.88 1.67 -8.92
CA GLU A 87 14.44 0.32 -9.20
C GLU A 87 12.92 0.32 -9.36
N PRO A 88 12.36 -0.58 -10.16
CA PRO A 88 10.92 -0.79 -10.22
C PRO A 88 10.34 -1.12 -8.83
N PRO A 89 9.18 -0.56 -8.45
CA PRO A 89 8.53 -0.87 -7.17
C PRO A 89 8.31 -2.36 -6.88
N VAL A 90 8.20 -3.21 -7.92
CA VAL A 90 8.10 -4.67 -7.74
C VAL A 90 9.31 -5.27 -7.02
N VAL A 91 10.51 -4.68 -7.14
CA VAL A 91 11.71 -5.19 -6.46
C VAL A 91 11.49 -5.16 -4.96
N PHE A 92 11.00 -4.03 -4.44
CA PHE A 92 10.65 -3.89 -3.03
C PHE A 92 9.51 -4.84 -2.62
N ILE A 93 8.48 -5.02 -3.46
CA ILE A 93 7.43 -6.02 -3.19
C ILE A 93 8.04 -7.42 -3.03
N GLN A 94 8.95 -7.79 -3.93
CA GLN A 94 9.59 -9.08 -3.93
C GLN A 94 10.53 -9.27 -2.72
N GLU A 95 11.23 -8.22 -2.28
CA GLU A 95 12.03 -8.23 -1.04
C GLU A 95 11.13 -8.49 0.18
N VAL A 96 10.08 -7.70 0.36
CA VAL A 96 9.12 -7.87 1.47
C VAL A 96 8.49 -9.27 1.45
N VAL A 97 8.14 -9.79 0.27
CA VAL A 97 7.60 -11.14 0.11
C VAL A 97 8.64 -12.20 0.45
N ASN A 98 9.85 -12.11 -0.10
CA ASN A 98 10.90 -13.12 0.13
C ASN A 98 11.43 -13.13 1.57
N GLU A 99 11.35 -12.01 2.26
CA GLU A 99 11.85 -11.86 3.63
C GLU A 99 10.82 -12.23 4.68
N ASN A 100 9.55 -11.82 4.51
CA ASN A 100 8.47 -12.16 5.46
C ASN A 100 7.99 -13.62 5.31
N TYR A 101 8.14 -14.20 4.11
CA TYR A 101 7.79 -15.59 3.87
C TYR A 101 9.09 -16.37 3.72
N LEU A 102 9.55 -16.96 4.84
CA LEU A 102 10.67 -17.93 4.91
C LEU A 102 10.78 -18.66 3.57
N LYS A 103 11.98 -18.73 2.98
CA LYS A 103 12.36 -19.20 1.62
C LYS A 103 11.72 -20.50 1.07
N ARG A 104 10.75 -21.11 1.75
CA ARG A 104 10.04 -22.35 1.45
C ARG A 104 8.52 -22.34 1.76
N THR A 105 7.96 -21.29 2.36
CA THR A 105 6.51 -21.25 2.68
C THR A 105 5.77 -20.35 1.69
N PRO A 106 4.86 -20.88 0.87
CA PRO A 106 4.10 -20.08 -0.09
C PRO A 106 3.29 -18.97 0.61
N MET A 107 3.19 -17.80 -0.02
CA MET A 107 2.38 -16.66 0.47
C MET A 107 0.92 -17.10 0.77
N GLU A 108 0.40 -18.03 -0.03
CA GLU A 108 -0.91 -18.65 0.16
C GLU A 108 -1.06 -19.32 1.52
N ALA A 109 -0.03 -20.06 1.94
CA ALA A 109 -0.02 -20.76 3.22
C ALA A 109 0.09 -19.79 4.40
N VAL A 110 0.73 -18.63 4.23
CA VAL A 110 0.90 -17.66 5.30
C VAL A 110 -0.30 -16.73 5.45
N MET A 111 -0.86 -16.25 4.34
CA MET A 111 -2.05 -15.39 4.37
C MET A 111 -3.34 -16.18 4.63
N GLY A 112 -3.33 -17.52 4.47
CA GLY A 112 -4.48 -18.38 4.70
C GLY A 112 -5.71 -18.02 3.84
N GLY A 113 -5.46 -17.27 2.77
CA GLY A 113 -6.47 -16.58 1.97
C GLY A 113 -6.75 -17.26 0.65
N LYS A 114 -7.74 -16.74 -0.09
CA LYS A 114 -8.01 -17.18 -1.46
C LYS A 114 -7.30 -16.26 -2.44
N PHE A 115 -6.32 -16.80 -3.15
CA PHE A 115 -5.60 -16.12 -4.20
C PHE A 115 -6.34 -16.28 -5.53
N THR A 116 -6.33 -15.22 -6.33
CA THR A 116 -6.82 -15.26 -7.71
C THR A 116 -5.65 -15.07 -8.65
N PHE A 117 -5.61 -15.89 -9.70
CA PHE A 117 -4.62 -15.84 -10.76
C PHE A 117 -5.36 -15.59 -12.07
N ASP A 118 -4.76 -14.79 -12.96
CA ASP A 118 -5.26 -14.68 -14.32
C ASP A 118 -4.99 -15.98 -15.09
N GLN A 119 -5.75 -16.24 -16.15
CA GLN A 119 -5.59 -17.45 -16.95
C GLN A 119 -4.29 -17.39 -17.75
N GLY A 120 -3.20 -17.87 -17.15
CA GLY A 120 -1.89 -18.08 -17.76
C GLY A 120 -1.00 -18.90 -16.82
N ASP A 121 -0.39 -19.93 -17.39
CA ASP A 121 0.37 -20.96 -16.69
C ASP A 121 1.71 -20.37 -16.20
N GLY A 122 1.81 -20.07 -14.91
CA GLY A 122 3.02 -19.53 -14.26
C GLY A 122 2.91 -18.11 -13.68
N ASN A 123 1.70 -17.53 -13.66
CA ASN A 123 1.50 -16.12 -13.29
C ASN A 123 1.56 -15.84 -11.78
N LEU A 124 2.06 -14.65 -11.44
CA LEU A 124 1.99 -14.06 -10.10
C LEU A 124 0.52 -13.82 -9.71
N PRO A 125 0.16 -13.86 -8.42
CA PRO A 125 -1.22 -13.65 -8.01
C PRO A 125 -1.69 -12.25 -8.38
N ASN A 126 -2.91 -12.16 -8.90
CA ASN A 126 -3.55 -10.89 -9.23
C ASN A 126 -4.15 -10.23 -7.98
N SER A 127 -4.82 -11.03 -7.14
CA SER A 127 -5.42 -10.54 -5.88
C SER A 127 -5.49 -11.62 -4.80
N VAL A 128 -5.74 -11.20 -3.56
CA VAL A 128 -5.95 -12.08 -2.42
C VAL A 128 -7.16 -11.64 -1.59
N VAL A 129 -7.99 -12.60 -1.18
CA VAL A 129 -8.89 -12.42 -0.03
C VAL A 129 -8.17 -12.95 1.20
N LEU A 130 -7.83 -12.06 2.15
CA LEU A 130 -7.07 -12.43 3.34
C LEU A 130 -7.85 -13.41 4.22
N GLY A 131 -7.16 -14.43 4.75
CA GLY A 131 -7.74 -15.40 5.68
C GLY A 131 -8.04 -14.77 7.04
N SER A 132 -9.07 -15.25 7.73
CA SER A 132 -9.50 -14.70 9.01
C SER A 132 -8.44 -14.75 10.11
N ASP A 133 -7.61 -15.81 10.14
CA ASP A 133 -6.51 -15.94 11.10
C ASP A 133 -5.39 -14.93 10.80
N TYR A 134 -5.14 -14.66 9.52
CA TYR A 134 -4.17 -13.65 9.10
C TYR A 134 -4.65 -12.24 9.46
N ILE A 135 -5.94 -11.94 9.27
CA ILE A 135 -6.55 -10.69 9.75
C ILE A 135 -6.41 -10.59 11.27
N ALA A 136 -6.74 -11.65 12.03
CA ALA A 136 -6.56 -11.62 13.48
C ALA A 136 -5.09 -11.38 13.89
N LYS A 137 -4.13 -11.91 13.14
CA LYS A 137 -2.69 -11.64 13.34
C LYS A 137 -2.33 -10.17 13.06
N MET A 138 -2.85 -9.56 12.00
CA MET A 138 -2.63 -8.13 11.68
C MET A 138 -3.13 -7.20 12.80
N TYR A 139 -4.21 -7.61 13.46
CA TYR A 139 -4.89 -6.83 14.50
C TYR A 139 -4.61 -7.38 15.91
N GLN A 140 -3.55 -8.17 16.10
CA GLN A 140 -3.27 -8.84 17.38
C GLN A 140 -3.29 -7.91 18.60
N PRO A 141 -2.73 -6.68 18.56
CA PRO A 141 -2.79 -5.75 19.70
C PRO A 141 -4.10 -4.95 19.79
N CYS A 142 -5.00 -5.06 18.82
CA CYS A 142 -6.25 -4.30 18.76
C CYS A 142 -7.37 -4.94 19.60
N ALA A 143 -8.45 -4.18 19.79
CA ALA A 143 -9.66 -4.70 20.44
C ALA A 143 -10.35 -5.75 19.54
N ILE A 144 -11.11 -6.65 20.15
CA ILE A 144 -11.81 -7.70 19.39
C ILE A 144 -12.83 -7.12 18.41
N GLU A 145 -13.42 -5.97 18.75
CA GLU A 145 -14.34 -5.22 17.90
C GLU A 145 -13.67 -4.77 16.59
N ASP A 146 -12.40 -4.36 16.64
CA ASP A 146 -11.64 -3.97 15.45
C ASP A 146 -11.33 -5.17 14.57
N ILE A 147 -11.03 -6.32 15.17
CA ILE A 147 -10.78 -7.59 14.45
C ILE A 147 -12.06 -8.02 13.71
N GLU A 148 -13.20 -8.01 14.39
CA GLU A 148 -14.48 -8.40 13.80
C GLU A 148 -14.92 -7.40 12.72
N LEU A 149 -14.72 -6.09 12.96
CA LEU A 149 -14.97 -5.06 11.96
C LEU A 149 -14.10 -5.28 10.71
N ALA A 150 -12.81 -5.57 10.88
CA ALA A 150 -11.92 -5.86 9.76
C ALA A 150 -12.37 -7.08 8.96
N LYS A 151 -12.76 -8.17 9.62
CA LYS A 151 -13.30 -9.37 8.95
C LYS A 151 -14.59 -9.09 8.16
N MET A 152 -15.44 -8.18 8.64
CA MET A 152 -16.68 -7.79 7.95
C MET A 152 -16.43 -6.87 6.75
N LEU A 153 -15.39 -6.02 6.82
CA LEU A 153 -15.14 -4.98 5.81
C LEU A 153 -14.07 -5.36 4.79
N VAL A 154 -13.25 -6.38 5.05
CA VAL A 154 -12.18 -6.78 4.13
C VAL A 154 -12.73 -7.14 2.75
N ARG A 155 -12.06 -6.64 1.72
CA ARG A 155 -12.35 -6.92 0.31
C ARG A 155 -11.09 -7.53 -0.33
N PRO A 156 -11.23 -8.20 -1.50
CA PRO A 156 -10.06 -8.71 -2.22
C PRO A 156 -9.04 -7.59 -2.47
N HIS A 157 -7.77 -7.84 -2.13
CA HIS A 157 -6.66 -6.92 -2.30
C HIS A 157 -5.87 -7.25 -3.57
N PRO A 158 -5.73 -6.33 -4.54
CA PRO A 158 -4.93 -6.54 -5.74
C PRO A 158 -3.45 -6.27 -5.51
N PHE A 159 -2.59 -7.01 -6.22
CA PHE A 159 -1.13 -6.84 -6.16
C PHE A 159 -0.54 -6.03 -7.32
N PHE A 160 -1.21 -5.96 -8.47
CA PHE A 160 -0.75 -5.25 -9.69
C PHE A 160 0.75 -5.40 -9.99
N ILE A 161 1.27 -6.62 -9.86
CA ILE A 161 2.72 -6.87 -9.91
C ILE A 161 3.34 -6.43 -11.23
N GLU A 162 2.66 -6.70 -12.36
CA GLU A 162 3.14 -6.29 -13.69
C GLU A 162 3.20 -4.77 -13.86
N ASP A 163 2.22 -4.05 -13.32
CA ASP A 163 2.25 -2.59 -13.34
C ASP A 163 3.40 -2.07 -12.50
N MET A 164 3.66 -2.67 -11.34
CA MET A 164 4.78 -2.31 -10.45
C MET A 164 6.15 -2.73 -10.98
N ALA A 165 6.19 -3.58 -12.02
CA ALA A 165 7.41 -3.97 -12.71
C ALA A 165 7.84 -2.96 -13.79
N LYS A 166 7.00 -1.96 -14.11
CA LYS A 166 7.34 -0.93 -15.09
C LYS A 166 8.54 -0.11 -14.62
N GLU A 167 9.53 -0.01 -15.50
CA GLU A 167 10.71 0.80 -15.30
C GLU A 167 10.37 2.28 -15.17
N SER A 168 11.16 3.01 -14.37
CA SER A 168 11.06 4.48 -14.24
C SER A 168 9.68 5.00 -13.78
N LEU A 169 8.91 4.20 -13.04
CA LEU A 169 7.65 4.64 -12.42
C LEU A 169 7.86 5.82 -11.48
N LEU A 170 9.00 5.88 -10.80
CA LEU A 170 9.37 6.91 -9.85
C LEU A 170 10.69 7.55 -10.29
N THR A 171 10.83 8.85 -10.08
CA THR A 171 12.06 9.58 -10.41
C THR A 171 12.58 10.37 -9.23
N GLU A 172 13.90 10.59 -9.19
CA GLU A 172 14.54 11.43 -8.16
C GLU A 172 13.96 12.85 -8.15
N GLU A 173 13.76 13.43 -9.33
CA GLU A 173 13.29 14.82 -9.50
C GLU A 173 11.88 15.05 -8.94
N LYS A 174 11.01 14.04 -8.94
CA LYS A 174 9.61 14.16 -8.52
C LYS A 174 9.35 13.41 -7.22
N TYR A 175 9.31 12.08 -7.27
CA TYR A 175 9.13 11.26 -6.07
C TYR A 175 10.27 11.49 -5.05
N GLY A 176 11.52 11.49 -5.51
CA GLY A 176 12.68 11.61 -4.64
C GLY A 176 12.82 12.98 -3.96
N SER A 177 12.27 14.05 -4.56
CA SER A 177 12.40 15.42 -4.08
C SER A 177 11.48 15.78 -2.91
N ILE A 178 10.51 14.93 -2.60
CA ILE A 178 9.55 15.14 -1.50
C ILE A 178 10.13 14.58 -0.19
N LYS A 179 9.96 15.34 0.91
CA LYS A 179 10.33 14.88 2.26
C LYS A 179 9.52 13.63 2.62
N ARG A 180 10.21 12.60 3.13
CA ARG A 180 9.60 11.36 3.58
C ARG A 180 9.85 11.18 5.07
N ASP A 181 8.80 10.83 5.81
CA ASP A 181 8.90 10.39 7.20
C ASP A 181 8.38 8.95 7.27
N PHE A 182 9.02 8.12 8.10
CA PHE A 182 8.61 6.73 8.31
C PHE A 182 8.18 6.50 9.76
N VAL A 183 7.08 5.78 9.93
CA VAL A 183 6.55 5.35 11.23
C VAL A 183 6.60 3.83 11.29
N LEU A 184 7.53 3.31 12.09
CA LEU A 184 7.65 1.88 12.37
C LEU A 184 6.68 1.49 13.49
N CYS A 185 5.85 0.48 13.25
CA CYS A 185 5.13 -0.20 14.32
C CYS A 185 5.95 -1.43 14.75
N GLU A 186 6.64 -1.33 15.88
CA GLU A 186 7.61 -2.35 16.35
C GLU A 186 6.99 -3.73 16.54
N ASP A 187 5.73 -3.79 16.99
CA ASP A 187 4.99 -5.03 17.23
C ASP A 187 4.29 -5.57 15.96
N ASP A 188 4.51 -4.98 14.78
CA ASP A 188 3.85 -5.39 13.54
C ASP A 188 4.34 -6.78 13.11
N GLN A 189 3.46 -7.77 13.25
CA GLN A 189 3.74 -9.19 12.98
C GLN A 189 3.64 -9.57 11.49
N VAL A 190 3.36 -8.61 10.61
CA VAL A 190 3.09 -8.83 9.19
C VAL A 190 4.12 -8.11 8.31
N VAL A 191 4.49 -6.90 8.70
CA VAL A 191 5.45 -6.05 7.98
C VAL A 191 6.72 -5.83 8.80
N GLY A 192 6.65 -5.97 10.13
CA GLY A 192 7.45 -5.19 11.07
C GLY A 192 8.88 -5.62 11.37
N GLU A 193 9.29 -6.89 11.19
CA GLU A 193 10.62 -7.25 11.69
C GLU A 193 11.78 -6.71 10.84
N ARG A 194 11.60 -6.41 9.53
CA ARG A 194 12.75 -6.08 8.65
C ARG A 194 12.52 -5.00 7.61
N ILE A 195 11.33 -4.41 7.57
CA ILE A 195 11.10 -3.18 6.80
C ILE A 195 12.05 -2.05 7.30
N SER A 196 12.44 -2.06 8.58
CA SER A 196 13.51 -1.22 9.17
C SER A 196 14.86 -1.27 8.42
N GLU A 197 15.32 -2.46 8.00
CA GLU A 197 16.63 -2.66 7.35
C GLU A 197 16.64 -2.16 5.89
N VAL A 198 15.48 -2.08 5.25
CA VAL A 198 15.34 -1.57 3.87
C VAL A 198 15.33 -0.03 3.85
N TYR A 199 14.87 0.64 4.92
CA TYR A 199 14.86 2.12 5.00
C TYR A 199 16.24 2.77 4.91
N ASP A 200 17.26 2.14 5.51
CA ASP A 200 18.62 2.70 5.49
C ASP A 200 19.21 2.77 4.06
N ARG A 201 18.50 2.23 3.06
CA ARG A 201 18.92 2.14 1.65
C ARG A 201 18.20 3.12 0.72
N THR A 202 17.18 3.87 1.20
CA THR A 202 16.30 4.77 0.39
C THR A 202 16.37 6.24 0.79
#